data_AF-A0A8T4LMJ7-F1
#
_entry.id   AF-A0A8T4LMJ7-F1
#
_cell.length_a   1.000
_cell.length_b   1.000
_cell.length_c   1.000
_cell.angle_alpha   90.00
_cell.angle_beta   90.00
_cell.angle_gamma   90.00
#
_symmetry.space_group_name_H-M   'P 1'
#
loop_
_entity.id
_entity.type
_entity.pdbx_description
1 polymer ?
#
loop_
_entity_poly.entity_id
_entity_poly.type
_entity_poly.pdbx_seq_one_letter_code
_entity_poly.pdbx_strand_id
1 'polypeptide(L)'
;MALSLRLFGGARSEKVLIGVAHANRVELTRLQHELNRRKPKSVGLELREDYDTAFTKVGFFGDLYTYLRTIGIPVVLLENPDLWNEYKSVELIKMMHEGSITIAQIESELAAVAHRLKGHLYLPPEVGMPLENAKRRFERALAINTERPTQEALMRFWSEIISRRSEYFVKIILDAIPDIVVVGLGHALQMEEKLHGRYKLEKFSGEMPTEIPRTTRGGNDLL
;
A
#
# COMPACT_ATOMS: atom_id res chain seq x y z
N MET A 1 52.29 28.10 9.82
CA MET A 1 51.14 28.18 8.89
C MET A 1 50.45 26.83 8.89
N ALA A 2 49.28 26.73 9.52
CA ALA A 2 48.49 25.50 9.53
C ALA A 2 47.49 25.52 8.37
N LEU A 3 47.62 24.61 7.42
CA LEU A 3 46.63 24.40 6.37
C LEU A 3 45.37 23.77 6.98
N SER A 4 44.27 24.53 6.95
CA SER A 4 42.93 24.04 7.23
C SER A 4 42.47 23.15 6.07
N LEU A 5 42.49 21.83 6.30
CA LEU A 5 41.74 20.86 5.50
C LEU A 5 40.24 21.13 5.72
N ARG A 6 39.64 21.93 4.84
CA ARG A 6 38.18 21.97 4.70
C ARG A 6 37.74 20.63 4.15
N LEU A 7 37.25 19.78 5.05
CA LEU A 7 36.47 18.60 4.74
C LEU A 7 35.35 19.01 3.79
N PHE A 8 35.38 18.46 2.57
CA PHE A 8 34.24 18.50 1.66
C PHE A 8 33.09 17.75 2.34
N GLY A 9 32.25 18.49 3.07
CA GLY A 9 30.92 18.04 3.41
C GLY A 9 30.16 17.86 2.11
N GLY A 10 30.18 16.65 1.56
CA GLY A 10 29.31 16.29 0.45
C GLY A 10 27.88 16.68 0.83
N ALA A 11 27.22 17.47 -0.01
CA ALA A 11 25.83 17.85 0.18
C ALA A 11 25.04 16.57 0.46
N ARG A 12 24.53 16.41 1.70
CA ARG A 12 23.62 15.30 2.01
C ARG A 12 22.48 15.42 1.01
N SER A 13 22.31 14.42 0.16
CA SER A 13 21.12 14.33 -0.70
C SER A 13 19.90 14.40 0.21
N GLU A 14 19.05 15.39 -0.03
CA GLU A 14 17.82 15.61 0.74
C GLU A 14 17.02 14.29 0.75
N LYS A 15 16.71 13.79 1.95
CA LYS A 15 15.89 12.58 2.10
C LYS A 15 14.43 12.95 1.94
N VAL A 16 13.68 12.14 1.20
CA VAL A 16 12.32 12.49 0.76
C VAL A 16 11.31 11.44 1.15
N LEU A 17 10.17 11.88 1.68
CA LEU A 17 8.97 11.09 1.90
C LEU A 17 7.99 11.43 0.77
N ILE A 18 7.79 10.51 -0.16
CA ILE A 18 6.88 10.64 -1.30
C ILE A 18 5.53 10.02 -0.91
N GLY A 19 4.49 10.85 -0.87
CA GLY A 19 3.10 10.42 -0.66
C GLY A 19 2.33 10.37 -1.97
N VAL A 20 1.89 9.18 -2.39
CA VAL A 20 1.19 8.96 -3.67
C VAL A 20 -0.32 9.00 -3.49
N ALA A 21 -1.01 9.82 -4.29
CA ALA A 21 -2.46 10.05 -4.17
C ALA A 21 -3.32 9.20 -5.13
N HIS A 22 -2.92 9.02 -6.39
CA HIS A 22 -3.76 8.41 -7.44
C HIS A 22 -2.99 7.40 -8.28
N ALA A 23 -2.66 6.26 -7.67
CA ALA A 23 -1.83 5.18 -8.20
C ALA A 23 -2.22 4.67 -9.62
N ASN A 24 -1.89 5.44 -10.64
CA ASN A 24 -2.15 5.14 -12.06
C ASN A 24 -0.82 4.98 -12.82
N ARG A 25 -0.90 4.52 -14.08
CA ARG A 25 0.30 4.25 -14.89
C ARG A 25 1.14 5.49 -15.19
N VAL A 26 0.50 6.66 -15.34
CA VAL A 26 1.19 7.93 -15.60
C VAL A 26 1.97 8.37 -14.37
N GLU A 27 1.34 8.32 -13.18
CA GLU A 27 2.01 8.59 -11.92
C GLU A 27 3.20 7.66 -11.70
N LEU A 28 3.02 6.36 -11.93
CA LEU A 28 4.09 5.38 -11.80
C LEU A 28 5.28 5.74 -12.71
N THR A 29 5.02 6.07 -13.97
CA THR A 29 6.06 6.42 -14.95
C THR A 29 6.80 7.69 -14.53
N ARG A 30 6.08 8.72 -14.06
CA ARG A 30 6.69 9.96 -13.56
C ARG A 30 7.56 9.69 -12.32
N LEU A 31 7.08 8.87 -11.40
CA LEU A 31 7.83 8.52 -10.20
C LEU A 31 9.10 7.71 -10.54
N GLN A 32 9.02 6.78 -11.50
CA GLN A 32 10.18 6.05 -12.01
C GLN A 32 11.23 6.99 -12.61
N HIS A 33 10.81 7.99 -13.39
CA HIS A 33 11.70 9.00 -13.95
C HIS A 33 12.35 9.84 -12.84
N GLU A 34 11.58 10.24 -11.84
CA GLU A 34 12.08 11.02 -10.70
C GLU A 34 13.11 10.24 -9.87
N LEU A 35 12.86 8.96 -9.62
CA LEU A 35 13.80 8.07 -8.93
C LEU A 35 15.09 7.87 -9.74
N ASN A 36 14.98 7.74 -11.07
CA ASN A 36 16.15 7.65 -11.96
C ASN A 36 16.97 8.95 -11.97
N ARG A 37 16.31 10.11 -11.88
CA ARG A 37 16.96 11.41 -11.79
C ARG A 37 17.71 11.57 -10.47
N ARG A 38 17.10 11.18 -9.35
CA ARG A 38 17.68 11.30 -8.00
C ARG A 38 18.74 10.25 -7.67
N LYS A 39 18.68 9.07 -8.29
CA LYS A 39 19.60 7.94 -8.07
C LYS A 39 19.75 7.60 -6.58
N PRO A 40 18.64 7.30 -5.85
CA PRO A 40 18.71 6.97 -4.43
C PRO A 40 19.50 5.66 -4.22
N LYS A 41 20.23 5.57 -3.11
CA LYS A 41 20.96 4.34 -2.75
C LYS A 41 20.06 3.28 -2.13
N SER A 42 18.89 3.68 -1.63
CA SER A 42 17.88 2.77 -1.10
C SER A 42 16.52 3.46 -1.08
N VAL A 43 15.46 2.65 -1.23
CA VAL A 43 14.07 3.12 -1.20
C VAL A 43 13.26 2.34 -0.17
N GLY A 44 12.60 3.04 0.75
CA GLY A 44 11.55 2.49 1.59
C GLY A 44 10.25 2.42 0.80
N LEU A 45 9.58 1.28 0.81
CA LEU A 45 8.38 1.04 0.01
C LEU A 45 7.28 0.34 0.82
N GLU A 46 6.07 0.90 0.77
CA GLU A 46 4.85 0.23 1.22
C GLU A 46 4.50 -0.94 0.28
N LEU A 47 4.27 -2.18 0.77
CA LEU A 47 3.85 -3.37 -0.02
C LEU A 47 3.05 -4.35 0.85
N ARG A 48 1.98 -5.08 0.49
CA ARG A 48 1.39 -5.49 -0.81
C ARG A 48 0.06 -6.22 -0.54
N GLU A 49 -0.98 -6.23 -1.38
CA GLU A 49 -1.12 -6.33 -2.83
C GLU A 49 -2.38 -5.56 -3.22
N ASP A 50 -2.30 -4.93 -4.39
CA ASP A 50 -3.41 -4.36 -5.12
C ASP A 50 -4.12 -3.13 -4.52
N TYR A 51 -3.76 -1.96 -5.05
CA TYR A 51 -4.78 -0.95 -5.35
C TYR A 51 -5.62 -1.47 -6.53
N ASP A 52 -6.26 -2.64 -6.39
CA ASP A 52 -7.33 -3.09 -7.28
C ASP A 52 -8.60 -2.35 -6.86
N THR A 53 -8.59 -1.03 -7.06
CA THR A 53 -9.86 -0.33 -7.18
C THR A 53 -10.27 -0.51 -8.64
N ALA A 54 -11.54 -0.87 -8.82
CA ALA A 54 -12.16 -1.45 -10.02
C ALA A 54 -11.97 -0.73 -11.38
N PHE A 55 -11.09 0.27 -11.48
CA PHE A 55 -10.85 1.06 -12.69
C PHE A 55 -9.40 1.11 -13.18
N THR A 56 -8.42 0.50 -12.50
CA THR A 56 -7.08 0.29 -13.06
C THR A 56 -6.43 -0.92 -12.41
N LYS A 57 -6.26 -2.02 -13.16
CA LYS A 57 -5.45 -3.21 -12.76
C LYS A 57 -3.95 -2.87 -12.65
N VAL A 58 -3.58 -1.83 -11.90
CA VAL A 58 -2.20 -1.37 -11.75
C VAL A 58 -1.78 -1.67 -10.32
N GLY A 59 -1.00 -2.73 -10.13
CA GLY A 59 -0.32 -3.02 -8.88
C GLY A 59 0.82 -2.02 -8.64
N PHE A 60 0.51 -0.74 -8.43
CA PHE A 60 1.47 0.38 -8.45
C PHE A 60 2.75 0.13 -7.65
N PHE A 61 2.62 -0.21 -6.37
CA PHE A 61 3.78 -0.47 -5.52
C PHE A 61 4.51 -1.77 -5.93
N GLY A 62 3.79 -2.78 -6.42
CA GLY A 62 4.39 -4.01 -6.96
C GLY A 62 5.19 -3.78 -8.25
N ASP A 63 4.68 -2.96 -9.16
CA ASP A 63 5.37 -2.54 -10.38
C ASP A 63 6.59 -1.67 -10.04
N LEU A 64 6.45 -0.75 -9.09
CA LEU A 64 7.54 0.08 -8.62
C LEU A 64 8.64 -0.75 -7.96
N TYR A 65 8.28 -1.74 -7.13
CA TYR A 65 9.22 -2.70 -6.56
C TYR A 65 9.99 -3.44 -7.65
N THR A 66 9.30 -3.94 -8.67
CA THR A 66 9.89 -4.66 -9.80
C THR A 66 10.86 -3.79 -10.59
N TYR A 67 10.48 -2.53 -10.83
CA TYR A 67 11.34 -1.54 -11.48
C TYR A 67 12.61 -1.28 -10.67
N LEU A 68 12.48 -0.96 -9.37
CA LEU A 68 13.62 -0.68 -8.49
C LEU A 68 14.61 -1.85 -8.43
N ARG A 69 14.10 -3.08 -8.37
CA ARG A 69 14.90 -4.30 -8.44
C ARG A 69 15.65 -4.43 -9.76
N THR A 70 14.99 -4.14 -10.88
CA THR A 70 15.59 -4.19 -12.23
C THR A 70 16.77 -3.22 -12.38
N ILE A 71 16.65 -2.01 -11.82
CA ILE A 71 17.73 -1.00 -11.87
C ILE A 71 18.72 -1.11 -10.70
N GLY A 72 18.63 -2.17 -9.89
CA GLY A 72 19.59 -2.47 -8.83
C GLY A 72 19.50 -1.58 -7.60
N ILE A 73 18.38 -0.90 -7.36
CA ILE A 73 18.18 -0.09 -6.16
C ILE A 73 17.63 -0.98 -5.03
N PRO A 74 18.32 -1.08 -3.88
CA PRO A 74 17.83 -1.77 -2.68
C PRO A 74 16.48 -1.24 -2.21
N VAL A 75 15.56 -2.15 -1.87
CA VAL A 75 14.24 -1.81 -1.35
C VAL A 75 14.08 -2.29 0.09
N VAL A 76 13.67 -1.39 0.97
CA VAL A 76 13.26 -1.66 2.35
C VAL A 76 11.74 -1.78 2.38
N LEU A 77 11.23 -2.96 2.68
CA LEU A 77 9.79 -3.19 2.78
C LEU A 77 9.28 -2.66 4.12
N LEU A 78 8.27 -1.80 4.09
CA LEU A 78 7.74 -1.14 5.29
C LEU A 78 6.61 -1.92 5.95
N GLU A 79 5.89 -2.75 5.21
CA GLU A 79 4.69 -3.41 5.71
C GLU A 79 5.00 -4.55 6.67
N ASN A 80 4.13 -4.68 7.67
CA ASN A 80 4.08 -5.85 8.54
C ASN A 80 2.98 -6.80 8.04
N PRO A 81 3.29 -8.06 7.68
CA PRO A 81 2.30 -9.01 7.17
C PRO A 81 1.11 -9.25 8.10
N ASP A 82 1.32 -9.22 9.41
CA ASP A 82 0.25 -9.45 10.39
C ASP A 82 -0.66 -8.23 10.51
N LEU A 83 -0.09 -7.01 10.59
CA LEU A 83 -0.89 -5.76 10.55
C LEU A 83 -1.66 -5.61 9.25
N TRP A 84 -1.07 -6.05 8.12
CA TRP A 84 -1.74 -6.08 6.84
C TRP A 84 -2.93 -7.04 6.82
N ASN A 85 -2.75 -8.26 7.32
CA ASN A 85 -3.84 -9.23 7.42
C ASN A 85 -4.96 -8.72 8.34
N GLU A 86 -4.62 -8.06 9.45
CA GLU A 86 -5.60 -7.43 10.34
C GLU A 86 -6.35 -6.30 9.61
N TYR A 87 -5.64 -5.42 8.90
CA TYR A 87 -6.24 -4.37 8.07
C TYR A 87 -7.21 -4.94 7.01
N LYS A 88 -6.80 -5.95 6.24
CA LYS A 88 -7.68 -6.60 5.23
C LYS A 88 -8.92 -7.22 5.86
N SER A 89 -8.82 -7.73 7.09
CA SER A 89 -9.97 -8.26 7.82
C SER A 89 -10.97 -7.16 8.17
N VAL A 90 -10.47 -5.98 8.58
CA VAL A 90 -11.31 -4.80 8.83
C VAL A 90 -11.95 -4.28 7.54
N GLU A 91 -11.24 -4.31 6.40
CA GLU A 91 -11.81 -3.94 5.10
C GLU A 91 -13.01 -4.80 4.71
N LEU A 92 -12.92 -6.11 4.91
CA LEU A 92 -14.06 -7.01 4.67
C LEU A 92 -15.27 -6.61 5.53
N ILE A 93 -15.06 -6.29 6.80
CA ILE A 93 -16.16 -5.85 7.68
C ILE A 93 -16.73 -4.51 7.25
N LYS A 94 -15.89 -3.57 6.82
CA LYS A 94 -16.38 -2.31 6.25
C LYS A 94 -17.26 -2.55 5.02
N MET A 95 -16.82 -3.39 4.09
CA MET A 95 -17.61 -3.76 2.91
C MET A 95 -18.95 -4.40 3.29
N MET A 96 -19.02 -5.14 4.40
CA MET A 96 -20.28 -5.68 4.91
C MET A 96 -21.22 -4.61 5.45
N HIS A 97 -20.70 -3.68 6.27
CA HIS A 97 -21.49 -2.57 6.79
C HIS A 97 -22.00 -1.64 5.67
N GLU A 98 -21.24 -1.52 4.57
CA GLU A 98 -21.63 -0.79 3.36
C GLU A 98 -22.58 -1.60 2.46
N GLY A 99 -22.91 -2.84 2.80
CA GLY A 99 -23.80 -3.71 2.03
C GLY A 99 -23.20 -4.24 0.72
N SER A 100 -21.88 -4.08 0.52
CA SER A 100 -21.18 -4.55 -0.68
C SER A 100 -20.95 -6.07 -0.67
N ILE A 101 -20.83 -6.66 0.51
CA ILE A 101 -20.78 -8.10 0.74
C ILE A 101 -21.62 -8.48 1.97
N THR A 102 -21.98 -9.75 2.10
CA THR A 102 -22.80 -10.26 3.21
C THR A 102 -22.01 -11.21 4.10
N ILE A 103 -22.46 -11.41 5.35
CA ILE A 103 -21.89 -12.42 6.27
C ILE A 103 -21.85 -13.80 5.59
N ALA A 104 -22.97 -14.21 4.98
CA ALA A 104 -23.09 -15.50 4.33
C ALA A 104 -22.09 -15.70 3.18
N GLN A 105 -21.74 -14.64 2.45
CA GLN A 105 -20.69 -14.70 1.43
C GLN A 105 -19.32 -14.96 2.04
N ILE A 106 -18.97 -14.29 3.15
CA ILE A 106 -17.70 -14.54 3.86
C ILE A 106 -17.65 -15.95 4.44
N GLU A 107 -18.73 -16.43 5.04
CA GLU A 107 -18.82 -17.80 5.56
C GLU A 107 -18.68 -18.84 4.44
N SER A 108 -19.29 -18.59 3.28
CA SER A 108 -19.15 -19.43 2.09
C SER A 108 -17.70 -19.46 1.57
N GLU A 109 -17.05 -18.30 1.45
CA GLU A 109 -15.64 -18.22 1.03
C GLU A 109 -14.70 -18.89 2.05
N LEU A 110 -14.95 -18.72 3.35
CA LEU A 110 -14.21 -19.41 4.40
C LEU A 110 -14.34 -20.92 4.29
N ALA A 111 -15.57 -21.43 4.07
CA ALA A 111 -15.80 -22.86 3.86
C ALA A 111 -15.08 -23.38 2.60
N ALA A 112 -15.11 -22.61 1.51
CA ALA A 112 -14.42 -22.96 0.27
C ALA A 112 -12.89 -23.03 0.46
N VAL A 113 -12.30 -22.04 1.14
CA VAL A 113 -10.86 -22.02 1.46
C VAL A 113 -10.49 -23.19 2.38
N ALA A 114 -11.28 -23.44 3.43
CA ALA A 114 -11.05 -24.55 4.35
C ALA A 114 -11.15 -25.92 3.65
N HIS A 115 -12.09 -26.09 2.71
CA HIS A 115 -12.19 -27.29 1.90
C HIS A 115 -10.96 -27.48 1.02
N ARG A 116 -10.47 -26.42 0.35
CA ARG A 116 -9.25 -26.49 -0.48
C ARG A 116 -8.02 -26.86 0.35
N LEU A 117 -7.87 -26.29 1.55
CA LEU A 117 -6.76 -26.63 2.45
C LEU A 117 -6.81 -28.09 2.93
N LYS A 118 -8.01 -28.65 3.15
CA LYS A 118 -8.18 -30.05 3.57
C LYS A 118 -8.10 -31.06 2.43
N GLY A 119 -8.47 -30.66 1.21
CA GLY A 119 -8.62 -31.56 0.06
C GLY A 119 -7.30 -32.00 -0.61
N HIS A 120 -6.16 -31.48 -0.17
CA HIS A 120 -4.86 -31.75 -0.78
C HIS A 120 -3.86 -32.28 0.26
N LEU A 121 -3.26 -33.44 -0.01
CA LEU A 121 -2.19 -34.02 0.83
C LEU A 121 -0.93 -33.15 0.87
N TYR A 122 -0.71 -32.34 -0.17
CA TYR A 122 0.37 -31.36 -0.23
C TYR A 122 -0.10 -30.15 -1.03
N LEU A 123 0.07 -28.96 -0.45
CA LEU A 123 -0.03 -27.69 -1.15
C LEU A 123 1.37 -27.05 -1.14
N PRO A 124 1.90 -26.68 -2.31
CA PRO A 124 3.17 -26.00 -2.35
C PRO A 124 3.04 -24.62 -1.66
N PRO A 125 4.09 -24.09 -1.02
CA PRO A 125 4.01 -22.88 -0.19
C PRO A 125 3.40 -21.66 -0.90
N GLU A 126 3.67 -21.51 -2.20
CA GLU A 126 3.14 -20.45 -3.05
C GLU A 126 1.61 -20.50 -3.23
N VAL A 127 0.97 -21.64 -2.96
CA VAL A 127 -0.49 -21.82 -2.95
C VAL A 127 -1.02 -21.93 -1.52
N GLY A 128 -0.33 -22.67 -0.66
CA GLY A 128 -0.74 -22.91 0.71
C GLY A 128 -0.74 -21.65 1.57
N MET A 129 0.32 -20.84 1.53
CA MET A 129 0.38 -19.63 2.37
C MET A 129 -0.69 -18.58 2.01
N PRO A 130 -0.97 -18.28 0.72
CA PRO A 130 -2.07 -17.38 0.38
C PRO A 130 -3.43 -17.89 0.88
N LEU A 131 -3.71 -19.19 0.76
CA LEU A 131 -4.96 -19.78 1.25
C LEU A 131 -5.06 -19.72 2.78
N GLU A 132 -3.98 -20.00 3.51
CA GLU A 132 -3.94 -19.85 4.96
C GLU A 132 -4.15 -18.39 5.40
N ASN A 133 -3.54 -17.44 4.69
CA ASN A 133 -3.76 -16.01 4.95
C ASN A 133 -5.20 -15.60 4.67
N ALA A 134 -5.81 -16.09 3.58
CA ALA A 134 -7.22 -15.84 3.26
C ALA A 134 -8.14 -16.40 4.36
N LYS A 135 -7.89 -17.64 4.80
CA LYS A 135 -8.61 -18.27 5.91
C LYS A 135 -8.54 -17.41 7.17
N ARG A 136 -7.33 -17.01 7.59
CA ARG A 136 -7.13 -16.14 8.76
C ARG A 136 -7.87 -14.81 8.64
N ARG A 137 -7.88 -14.20 7.46
CA ARG A 137 -8.60 -12.93 7.22
C ARG A 137 -10.10 -13.09 7.38
N PHE A 138 -10.69 -14.15 6.82
CA PHE A 138 -12.13 -14.41 6.98
C PHE A 138 -12.50 -14.74 8.43
N GLU A 139 -11.73 -15.61 9.10
CA GLU A 139 -11.93 -15.92 10.52
C GLU A 139 -11.83 -14.66 11.39
N ARG A 140 -10.83 -13.82 11.14
CA ARG A 140 -10.65 -12.56 11.88
C ARG A 140 -11.72 -11.54 11.57
N ALA A 141 -12.17 -11.42 10.33
CA ALA A 141 -13.27 -10.55 9.94
C ALA A 141 -14.53 -10.92 10.75
N LEU A 142 -14.95 -12.19 10.72
CA LEU A 142 -16.12 -12.66 11.47
C LEU A 142 -16.00 -12.36 12.98
N ALA A 143 -14.82 -12.58 13.57
CA ALA A 143 -14.56 -12.20 14.95
C ALA A 143 -14.72 -10.69 15.20
N ILE A 144 -14.14 -9.83 14.35
CA ILE A 144 -14.28 -8.36 14.46
C ILE A 144 -15.75 -7.94 14.40
N ASN A 145 -16.53 -8.53 13.49
CA ASN A 145 -17.96 -8.23 13.35
C ASN A 145 -18.74 -8.54 14.64
N THR A 146 -18.37 -9.60 15.36
CA THR A 146 -18.94 -9.93 16.67
C THR A 146 -18.45 -8.99 17.76
N GLU A 147 -17.15 -8.71 17.82
CA GLU A 147 -16.56 -7.91 18.89
C GLU A 147 -16.85 -6.40 18.73
N ARG A 148 -17.15 -5.92 17.52
CA ARG A 148 -17.37 -4.50 17.17
C ARG A 148 -18.66 -4.35 16.36
N PRO A 149 -19.84 -4.54 16.98
CA PRO A 149 -21.11 -4.63 16.25
C PRO A 149 -21.65 -3.31 15.70
N THR A 150 -21.09 -2.16 16.11
CA THR A 150 -21.56 -0.84 15.65
C THR A 150 -20.59 -0.22 14.65
N GLN A 151 -21.12 0.63 13.76
CA GLN A 151 -20.32 1.35 12.78
C GLN A 151 -19.26 2.25 13.47
N GLU A 152 -19.59 2.89 14.58
CA GLU A 152 -18.63 3.73 15.33
C GLU A 152 -17.52 2.89 15.96
N ALA A 153 -17.83 1.70 16.49
CA ALA A 153 -16.82 0.80 17.04
C ALA A 153 -15.87 0.30 15.94
N LEU A 154 -16.40 -0.03 14.76
CA LEU A 154 -15.62 -0.43 13.60
C LEU A 154 -14.72 0.70 13.08
N MET A 155 -15.24 1.93 12.94
CA MET A 155 -14.46 3.07 12.45
C MET A 155 -13.34 3.47 13.42
N ARG A 156 -13.56 3.36 14.73
CA ARG A 156 -12.50 3.52 15.73
C ARG A 156 -11.41 2.46 15.57
N PHE A 157 -11.80 1.19 15.43
CA PHE A 157 -10.85 0.09 15.25
C PHE A 157 -10.07 0.22 13.93
N TRP A 158 -10.72 0.61 12.84
CA TRP A 158 -10.06 0.93 11.58
C TRP A 158 -8.98 2.01 11.77
N SER A 159 -9.33 3.09 12.46
CA SER A 159 -8.40 4.21 12.72
C SER A 159 -7.20 3.77 13.55
N GLU A 160 -7.42 2.91 14.55
CA GLU A 160 -6.38 2.28 15.36
C GLU A 160 -5.41 1.45 14.50
N ILE A 161 -5.94 0.58 13.62
CA ILE A 161 -5.12 -0.25 12.73
C ILE A 161 -4.27 0.59 11.78
N ILE A 162 -4.85 1.64 11.18
CA ILE A 162 -4.08 2.56 10.34
C ILE A 162 -2.97 3.23 11.14
N SER A 163 -3.26 3.71 12.35
CA SER A 163 -2.25 4.33 13.22
C SER A 163 -1.11 3.36 13.55
N ARG A 164 -1.44 2.10 13.91
CA ARG A 164 -0.46 1.05 14.18
C ARG A 164 0.42 0.73 12.96
N ARG A 165 -0.16 0.71 11.76
CA ARG A 165 0.60 0.55 10.50
C ARG A 165 1.56 1.72 10.27
N SER A 166 1.08 2.97 10.37
CA SER A 166 1.91 4.17 10.24
C SER A 166 3.04 4.22 11.27
N GLU A 167 2.79 3.82 12.51
CA GLU A 167 3.82 3.71 13.55
C GLU A 167 4.88 2.67 13.25
N TYR A 168 4.45 1.51 12.74
CA TYR A 168 5.38 0.47 12.29
C TYR A 168 6.24 0.98 11.13
N PHE A 169 5.64 1.69 10.15
CA PHE A 169 6.39 2.26 9.03
C PHE A 169 7.45 3.25 9.53
N VAL A 170 7.08 4.17 10.42
CA VAL A 170 8.02 5.14 11.01
C VAL A 170 9.18 4.41 11.68
N LYS A 171 8.91 3.36 12.46
CA LYS A 171 9.96 2.56 13.10
C LYS A 171 10.94 2.01 12.05
N ILE A 172 10.44 1.32 11.03
CA ILE A 172 11.30 0.73 9.98
C ILE A 172 12.07 1.82 9.20
N ILE A 173 11.45 2.95 8.92
CA ILE A 173 12.09 4.09 8.24
C ILE A 173 13.24 4.66 9.09
N LEU A 174 13.04 4.81 10.41
CA LEU A 174 14.05 5.35 11.31
C LEU A 174 15.21 4.37 11.56
N ASP A 175 14.94 3.07 11.50
CA ASP A 175 15.95 2.03 11.65
C ASP A 175 16.80 1.87 10.36
N ALA A 176 16.17 1.84 9.19
CA ALA A 176 16.84 1.57 7.91
C ALA A 176 17.36 2.84 7.20
N ILE A 177 16.76 4.00 7.50
CA ILE A 177 17.12 5.32 6.98
C ILE A 177 17.27 5.33 5.43
N PRO A 178 16.23 4.89 4.68
CA PRO A 178 16.27 4.93 3.21
C PRO A 178 16.49 6.35 2.66
N ASP A 179 17.00 6.49 1.44
CA ASP A 179 17.17 7.82 0.84
C ASP A 179 15.83 8.43 0.43
N ILE A 180 14.93 7.59 -0.08
CA ILE A 180 13.57 7.97 -0.44
C ILE A 180 12.61 6.96 0.17
N VAL A 181 11.49 7.44 0.71
CA VAL A 181 10.37 6.62 1.15
C VAL A 181 9.20 6.87 0.21
N VAL A 182 8.53 5.82 -0.26
CA VAL A 182 7.33 5.92 -1.10
C VAL A 182 6.20 5.15 -0.43
N VAL A 183 5.13 5.86 -0.09
CA VAL A 183 3.94 5.35 0.62
C VAL A 183 2.66 5.99 0.07
N GLY A 184 1.50 5.47 0.44
CA GLY A 184 0.23 6.16 0.15
C GLY A 184 0.18 7.55 0.82
N LEU A 185 -0.45 8.54 0.17
CA LEU A 185 -0.51 9.92 0.68
C LEU A 185 -1.11 10.00 2.09
N GLY A 186 -2.13 9.18 2.40
CA GLY A 186 -2.72 9.11 3.74
C GLY A 186 -1.70 8.75 4.82
N HIS A 187 -0.86 7.73 4.58
CA HIS A 187 0.23 7.36 5.49
C HIS A 187 1.31 8.45 5.52
N ALA A 188 1.68 9.02 4.37
CA ALA A 188 2.68 10.09 4.31
C ALA A 188 2.31 11.28 5.22
N LEU A 189 1.05 11.70 5.19
CA LEU A 189 0.53 12.80 6.02
C LEU A 189 0.54 12.44 7.52
N GLN A 190 0.19 11.20 7.89
CA GLN A 190 0.23 10.76 9.29
C GLN A 190 1.66 10.65 9.85
N MET A 191 2.63 10.34 9.00
CA MET A 191 4.03 10.17 9.40
C MET A 191 4.84 11.48 9.33
N GLU A 192 4.34 12.52 8.66
CA GLU A 192 5.07 13.76 8.39
C GLU A 192 5.63 14.39 9.66
N GLU A 193 4.81 14.54 10.70
CA GLU A 193 5.24 15.12 11.98
C GLU A 193 6.35 14.27 12.64
N LYS A 194 6.19 12.93 12.63
CA LYS A 194 7.14 11.99 13.24
C LYS A 194 8.46 11.90 12.48
N LEU A 195 8.48 12.27 11.19
CA LEU A 195 9.65 12.25 10.32
C LEU A 195 10.22 13.65 10.03
N HIS A 196 9.65 14.69 10.67
CA HIS A 196 10.04 16.07 10.48
C HIS A 196 11.54 16.30 10.74
N GLY A 197 12.18 17.11 9.89
CA GLY A 197 13.62 17.37 9.96
C GLY A 197 14.52 16.22 9.46
N ARG A 198 13.97 15.03 9.19
CA ARG A 198 14.71 13.90 8.58
C ARG A 198 14.29 13.62 7.15
N TYR A 199 13.01 13.76 6.84
CA TYR A 199 12.46 13.61 5.50
C TYR A 199 11.62 14.83 5.15
N LYS A 200 11.76 15.31 3.92
CA LYS A 200 10.85 16.30 3.35
C LYS A 200 9.68 15.60 2.67
N LEU A 201 8.46 15.99 3.02
CA LEU A 201 7.27 15.48 2.35
C LEU A 201 7.19 16.07 0.93
N GLU A 202 7.07 15.20 -0.06
CA GLU A 202 6.70 15.52 -1.43
C GLU A 202 5.39 14.81 -1.77
N LYS A 203 4.36 15.58 -2.11
CA LYS A 203 3.08 15.03 -2.54
C LYS A 203 3.14 14.71 -4.02
N PHE A 204 2.84 13.48 -4.36
CA PHE A 204 2.84 12.98 -5.73
C PHE A 204 1.40 12.71 -6.17
N SER A 205 0.80 13.69 -6.84
CA SER A 205 -0.51 13.58 -7.48
C SER A 205 -0.34 13.90 -8.97
N GLY A 206 -0.60 12.93 -9.83
CA GLY A 206 -0.95 13.19 -11.22
C GLY A 206 -2.26 13.95 -11.25
N GLU A 207 -2.47 14.76 -12.29
CA GLU A 207 -3.79 15.32 -12.58
C GLU A 207 -4.80 14.16 -12.57
N MET A 208 -5.89 14.31 -11.81
CA MET A 208 -7.03 13.40 -11.94
C MET A 208 -7.38 13.33 -13.43
N PRO A 209 -7.70 12.15 -14.00
CA PRO A 209 -8.30 12.11 -15.33
C PRO A 209 -9.56 12.99 -15.28
N THR A 210 -9.48 14.17 -15.89
CA THR A 210 -10.63 15.01 -16.12
C THR A 210 -11.51 14.29 -17.13
N GLU A 211 -12.61 13.75 -16.61
CA GLU A 211 -13.80 13.32 -17.34
C GLU A 211 -13.61 12.12 -18.29
N ILE A 212 -14.36 11.05 -18.00
CA ILE A 212 -14.78 10.08 -19.02
C ILE A 212 -15.31 10.90 -20.19
N PRO A 213 -14.80 10.73 -21.43
CA PRO A 213 -15.41 11.38 -22.58
C PRO A 213 -16.87 10.97 -22.57
N ARG A 214 -17.76 11.95 -22.32
CA ARG A 214 -19.18 11.77 -22.61
C ARG A 214 -19.20 11.31 -24.06
N THR A 215 -19.58 10.06 -24.29
CA THR A 215 -19.88 9.59 -25.63
C THR A 215 -20.88 10.59 -26.18
N THR A 216 -20.42 11.42 -27.10
CA THR A 216 -21.25 12.21 -27.97
C THR A 216 -22.10 11.20 -28.72
N ARG A 217 -23.34 10.98 -28.25
CA ARG A 217 -24.42 10.52 -29.12
C ARG A 217 -24.69 11.63 -30.13
N GLY A 218 -23.80 11.79 -31.11
CA GLY A 218 -24.21 12.00 -32.49
C GLY A 218 -24.49 10.59 -33.03
N GLY A 219 -25.67 10.26 -33.51
CA GLY A 219 -26.30 10.99 -34.60
C GLY A 219 -25.64 10.53 -35.90
N ASN A 220 -26.01 9.33 -36.38
CA ASN A 220 -26.54 9.10 -37.71
C ASN A 220 -26.63 7.60 -38.00
N ASP A 221 -27.86 7.17 -38.31
CA ASP A 221 -28.24 6.44 -39.51
C ASP A 221 -27.18 5.52 -40.13
N LEU A 222 -27.48 4.21 -40.15
CA LEU A 222 -27.87 3.49 -41.37
C LEU A 222 -28.01 1.98 -41.08
N LEU A 223 -29.18 1.47 -41.49
CA LEU A 223 -29.67 0.08 -41.58
C LEU A 223 -30.30 -0.53 -40.32
#